data_AF-A0A956U5S4-F1
#
_entry.id   AF-A0A956U5S4-F1
#
_cell.length_a   1.000
_cell.length_b   1.000
_cell.length_c   1.000
_cell.angle_alpha   90.00
_cell.angle_beta   90.00
_cell.angle_gamma   90.00
#
_symmetry.space_group_name_H-M   'P 1'
#
loop_
_entity.id
_entity.type
_entity.pdbx_description
1 polymer ?
#
loop_
_entity_poly.entity_id
_entity_poly.type
_entity_poly.pdbx_seq_one_letter_code
_entity_poly.pdbx_strand_id
1 'polypeptide(L)'
;MAMDAHAVARALDTDRSPEILETAKSILEKEPRQPLAHNILKRLVEIQGRDKLGPWVDSWVGNGKEVHSLRRALSLMPTDHVVKSARKFLRKDIQNPWSGELVLFLLRDHADDEAAALAKKWFREFGYSKSCGYAVCRLLLERDPDFASPGALKGYSENEDCDKILSSLIKVLPSDQVKESALKYLLNFPGALSSAFLLRDLIDGKLLPEPEKQIDFWIESGGKSDGRSDILVEVVCSYLKHIGSTDYILELLRKYAGNRTPKSVWAIRNLVLADKSEQTANWLYQLLERCPDHKNIPYVIEVLAWKGDPKLIPHALSFLRRCQDEDARLTIVAAMLENDIVDEEILSVADAHIAECGFERAAFGIRDNIARHRKEKYLPLIKDKLEDSSSSLFVRLNYAIEYLTLSGERLESALKVLTEWRDYYPRLVHDELGSPAPRNHARYLAYLLDFEPADSVWQDAEKWLQEFEDKDPEHAFDVRKAMNRATSRK
;
A
#
# COMPACT_ATOMS: atom_id res chain seq x y z
N MET A 1 -9.94 -52.41 4.25
CA MET A 1 -9.06 -51.26 4.49
C MET A 1 -9.86 -50.01 4.16
N ALA A 2 -9.91 -49.01 5.04
CA ALA A 2 -10.57 -47.75 4.70
C ALA A 2 -9.77 -47.07 3.58
N MET A 3 -10.41 -46.81 2.43
CA MET A 3 -9.78 -46.03 1.37
C MET A 3 -9.74 -44.57 1.79
N ASP A 4 -8.58 -43.93 1.65
CA ASP A 4 -8.46 -42.48 1.83
C ASP A 4 -9.07 -41.72 0.64
N ALA A 5 -9.26 -40.41 0.79
CA ALA A 5 -9.86 -39.57 -0.25
C ALA A 5 -9.06 -39.52 -1.56
N HIS A 6 -7.73 -39.70 -1.52
CA HIS A 6 -6.89 -39.75 -2.72
C HIS A 6 -7.14 -41.03 -3.51
N ALA A 7 -7.26 -42.16 -2.82
CA ALA A 7 -7.60 -43.45 -3.41
C ALA A 7 -9.00 -43.39 -4.03
N VAL A 8 -9.98 -42.82 -3.33
CA VAL A 8 -11.36 -42.71 -3.86
C VAL A 8 -11.44 -41.74 -5.04
N ALA A 9 -10.76 -40.58 -4.98
CA ALA A 9 -10.75 -39.63 -6.09
C ALA A 9 -10.19 -40.26 -7.39
N ARG A 10 -9.09 -41.02 -7.28
CA ARG A 10 -8.51 -41.76 -8.43
C ARG A 10 -9.40 -42.90 -8.89
N ALA A 11 -10.03 -43.62 -7.97
CA ALA A 11 -10.87 -44.75 -8.30
C ALA A 11 -12.14 -44.31 -9.05
N LEU A 12 -12.69 -43.13 -8.74
CA LEU A 12 -13.83 -42.57 -9.48
C LEU A 12 -13.55 -42.30 -10.98
N ASP A 13 -12.28 -42.17 -11.38
CA ASP A 13 -11.92 -42.00 -12.80
C ASP A 13 -12.01 -43.32 -13.58
N THR A 14 -11.87 -44.48 -12.93
CA THR A 14 -11.74 -45.78 -13.58
C THR A 14 -12.81 -46.79 -13.19
N ASP A 15 -13.43 -46.64 -12.02
CA ASP A 15 -14.38 -47.58 -11.44
C ASP A 15 -15.61 -46.83 -10.91
N ARG A 16 -16.77 -47.20 -11.47
CA ARG A 16 -18.09 -46.60 -11.18
C ARG A 16 -18.97 -47.55 -10.38
N SER A 17 -18.37 -48.52 -9.69
CA SER A 17 -19.08 -49.46 -8.84
C SER A 17 -19.87 -48.74 -7.74
N PRO A 18 -21.06 -49.25 -7.35
CA PRO A 18 -21.85 -48.68 -6.27
C PRO A 18 -21.07 -48.50 -4.96
N GLU A 19 -20.13 -49.39 -4.66
CA GLU A 19 -19.30 -49.38 -3.48
C GLU A 19 -18.38 -48.15 -3.42
N ILE A 20 -17.77 -47.77 -4.55
CA ILE A 20 -16.91 -46.58 -4.64
C ILE A 20 -17.75 -45.31 -4.55
N LEU A 21 -18.93 -45.30 -5.18
CA LEU A 21 -19.83 -44.15 -5.14
C LEU A 21 -20.36 -43.89 -3.72
N GLU A 22 -20.72 -44.93 -2.98
CA GLU A 22 -21.13 -44.80 -1.57
C GLU A 22 -19.96 -44.44 -0.65
N THR A 23 -18.77 -44.97 -0.91
CA THR A 23 -17.55 -44.59 -0.17
C THR A 23 -17.22 -43.11 -0.39
N ALA A 24 -17.34 -42.62 -1.63
CA ALA A 24 -17.15 -41.22 -1.98
C ALA A 24 -18.15 -40.30 -1.25
N LYS A 25 -19.44 -40.64 -1.22
CA LYS A 25 -20.45 -39.92 -0.44
C LYS A 25 -20.13 -39.90 1.05
N SER A 26 -19.75 -41.05 1.62
CA SER A 26 -19.39 -41.16 3.03
C SER A 26 -18.19 -40.28 3.40
N ILE A 27 -17.18 -40.19 2.54
CA ILE A 27 -16.03 -39.28 2.72
C ILE A 27 -16.49 -37.82 2.74
N LEU A 28 -17.37 -37.42 1.81
CA LEU A 28 -17.91 -36.06 1.75
C LEU A 28 -18.78 -35.70 2.98
N GLU A 29 -19.48 -36.67 3.56
CA GLU A 29 -20.29 -36.48 4.78
C GLU A 29 -19.45 -36.37 6.06
N LYS A 30 -18.34 -37.12 6.12
CA LYS A 30 -17.44 -37.17 7.28
C LYS A 30 -16.43 -36.03 7.26
N GLU A 31 -15.85 -35.72 6.10
CA GLU A 31 -14.71 -34.81 5.97
C GLU A 31 -14.88 -33.81 4.81
N PRO A 32 -15.88 -32.92 4.88
CA PRO A 32 -16.21 -31.99 3.79
C PRO A 32 -15.10 -30.97 3.47
N ARG A 33 -14.11 -30.78 4.36
CA ARG A 33 -12.99 -29.84 4.19
C ARG A 33 -11.76 -30.41 3.49
N GLN A 34 -11.73 -31.71 3.20
CA GLN A 34 -10.55 -32.26 2.54
C GLN A 34 -10.32 -31.55 1.19
N PRO A 35 -9.06 -31.21 0.84
CA PRO A 35 -8.74 -30.56 -0.44
C PRO A 35 -9.34 -31.27 -1.66
N LEU A 36 -9.52 -32.59 -1.57
CA LEU A 36 -10.08 -33.43 -2.63
C LEU A 36 -11.61 -33.56 -2.64
N ALA A 37 -12.31 -33.07 -1.62
CA ALA A 37 -13.77 -33.17 -1.54
C ALA A 37 -14.45 -32.54 -2.78
N HIS A 38 -13.89 -31.45 -3.31
CA HIS A 38 -14.37 -30.83 -4.53
C HIS A 38 -14.26 -31.75 -5.75
N ASN A 39 -13.12 -32.41 -5.92
CA ASN A 39 -12.87 -33.30 -7.06
C ASN A 39 -13.76 -34.54 -6.99
N ILE A 40 -13.92 -35.12 -5.80
CA ILE A 40 -14.81 -36.25 -5.55
C ILE A 40 -16.26 -35.87 -5.90
N LEU A 41 -16.73 -34.73 -5.41
CA LEU A 41 -18.10 -34.27 -5.68
C LEU A 41 -18.32 -33.97 -7.17
N LYS A 42 -17.36 -33.33 -7.83
CA LYS A 42 -17.42 -33.07 -9.27
C LYS A 42 -17.56 -34.37 -10.06
N ARG A 43 -16.75 -35.38 -9.76
CA ARG A 43 -16.83 -36.69 -10.42
C ARG A 43 -18.13 -37.41 -10.13
N LEU A 44 -18.64 -37.35 -8.90
CA LEU A 44 -19.95 -37.91 -8.57
C LEU A 44 -21.06 -37.30 -9.43
N VAL A 45 -21.06 -35.97 -9.58
CA VAL A 45 -22.04 -35.25 -10.43
C VAL A 45 -21.93 -35.67 -11.89
N GLU A 46 -20.70 -35.81 -12.42
CA GLU A 46 -20.45 -36.28 -13.78
C GLU A 46 -20.92 -37.72 -14.00
N ILE A 47 -20.77 -38.60 -13.01
CA ILE A 47 -21.10 -40.03 -13.11
C ILE A 47 -22.60 -40.30 -12.93
N GLN A 48 -23.21 -39.76 -11.87
CA GLN A 48 -24.59 -40.10 -11.50
C GLN A 48 -25.63 -39.16 -12.14
N GLY A 49 -25.18 -38.03 -12.69
CA GLY A 49 -26.05 -36.98 -13.19
C GLY A 49 -26.63 -36.12 -12.07
N ARG A 50 -26.94 -34.88 -12.41
CA ARG A 50 -27.40 -33.85 -11.44
C ARG A 50 -28.72 -34.23 -10.78
N ASP A 51 -29.65 -34.83 -11.52
CA ASP A 51 -31.01 -35.13 -11.03
C ASP A 51 -31.02 -36.20 -9.93
N LYS A 52 -30.10 -37.18 -9.98
CA LYS A 52 -30.02 -38.25 -8.97
C LYS A 52 -29.31 -37.81 -7.69
N LEU A 53 -28.40 -36.85 -7.79
CA LEU A 53 -27.63 -36.34 -6.65
C LEU A 53 -28.31 -35.18 -5.92
N GLY A 54 -29.25 -34.47 -6.55
CA GLY A 54 -29.97 -33.33 -5.97
C GLY A 54 -30.52 -33.57 -4.55
N PRO A 55 -31.32 -34.63 -4.32
CA PRO A 55 -31.86 -34.93 -2.98
C PRO A 55 -30.80 -35.24 -1.92
N TRP A 56 -29.70 -35.89 -2.31
CA TRP A 56 -28.60 -36.19 -1.39
C TRP A 56 -27.82 -34.93 -1.03
N VAL A 57 -27.52 -34.07 -2.01
CA VAL A 57 -26.89 -32.77 -1.77
C VAL A 57 -27.79 -31.89 -0.90
N ASP A 58 -29.11 -31.88 -1.11
CA ASP A 58 -30.04 -31.15 -0.26
C ASP A 58 -30.03 -31.62 1.20
N SER A 59 -29.92 -32.93 1.43
CA SER A 59 -29.78 -33.50 2.77
C SER A 59 -28.45 -33.10 3.41
N TRP A 60 -27.35 -33.19 2.65
CA TRP A 60 -26.01 -32.81 3.08
C TRP A 60 -25.92 -31.31 3.43
N VAL A 61 -26.52 -30.46 2.60
CA VAL A 61 -26.69 -29.00 2.78
C VAL A 61 -27.56 -28.68 4.01
N GLY A 62 -28.69 -29.38 4.17
CA GLY A 62 -29.67 -29.16 5.24
C GLY A 62 -29.14 -29.45 6.64
N ASN A 63 -28.07 -30.24 6.74
CA ASN A 63 -27.40 -30.63 7.98
C ASN A 63 -26.36 -29.61 8.47
N GLY A 64 -26.26 -28.44 7.84
CA GLY A 64 -25.49 -27.30 8.38
C GLY A 64 -23.98 -27.42 8.29
N LYS A 65 -23.46 -28.43 7.58
CA LYS A 65 -22.02 -28.67 7.45
C LYS A 65 -21.44 -27.86 6.28
N GLU A 66 -21.26 -26.57 6.54
CA GLU A 66 -20.32 -25.64 5.89
C GLU A 66 -20.67 -25.03 4.52
N VAL A 67 -20.66 -23.68 4.51
CA VAL A 67 -21.06 -22.82 3.38
C VAL A 67 -20.09 -22.88 2.19
N HIS A 68 -18.79 -23.05 2.44
CA HIS A 68 -17.80 -23.11 1.36
C HIS A 68 -17.95 -24.38 0.50
N SER A 69 -18.31 -25.49 1.14
CA SER A 69 -18.63 -26.75 0.47
C SER A 69 -19.94 -26.65 -0.31
N LEU A 70 -20.91 -25.87 0.21
CA LEU A 70 -22.14 -25.49 -0.50
C LEU A 70 -21.83 -24.78 -1.82
N ARG A 71 -21.06 -23.69 -1.81
CA ARG A 71 -20.79 -22.90 -3.03
C ARG A 71 -20.22 -23.76 -4.16
N ARG A 72 -19.26 -24.63 -3.82
CA ARG A 72 -18.61 -25.55 -4.77
C ARG A 72 -19.52 -26.68 -5.24
N ALA A 73 -20.42 -27.15 -4.37
CA ALA A 73 -21.43 -28.14 -4.72
C ALA A 73 -22.52 -27.56 -5.63
N LEU A 74 -22.96 -26.35 -5.28
CA LEU A 74 -24.02 -25.62 -5.96
C LEU A 74 -23.60 -25.17 -7.35
N SER A 75 -22.32 -24.81 -7.58
CA SER A 75 -21.82 -24.50 -8.94
C SER A 75 -21.91 -25.67 -9.92
N LEU A 76 -22.16 -26.89 -9.43
CA LEU A 76 -22.28 -28.11 -10.24
C LEU A 76 -23.74 -28.53 -10.47
N MET A 77 -24.73 -27.83 -9.90
CA MET A 77 -26.16 -28.18 -9.95
C MET A 77 -26.94 -27.26 -10.90
N PRO A 78 -28.17 -27.62 -11.30
CA PRO A 78 -29.07 -26.72 -12.03
C PRO A 78 -29.41 -25.51 -11.16
N THR A 79 -29.41 -24.33 -11.78
CA THR A 79 -29.53 -23.03 -11.12
C THR A 79 -30.75 -22.90 -10.21
N ASP A 80 -31.92 -23.39 -10.63
CA ASP A 80 -33.16 -23.29 -9.85
C ASP A 80 -33.09 -24.07 -8.53
N HIS A 81 -32.45 -25.23 -8.55
CA HIS A 81 -32.27 -26.06 -7.37
C HIS A 81 -31.31 -25.40 -6.39
N VAL A 82 -30.25 -24.80 -6.92
CA VAL A 82 -29.25 -24.07 -6.14
C VAL A 82 -29.88 -22.89 -5.40
N VAL A 83 -30.68 -22.10 -6.10
CA VAL A 83 -31.38 -20.94 -5.54
C VAL A 83 -32.33 -21.36 -4.42
N LYS A 84 -33.12 -22.42 -4.67
CA LYS A 84 -34.08 -22.93 -3.68
C LYS A 84 -33.37 -23.42 -2.41
N SER A 85 -32.27 -24.14 -2.55
CA SER A 85 -31.52 -24.69 -1.40
C SER A 85 -30.72 -23.61 -0.66
N ALA A 86 -30.16 -22.63 -1.36
CA ALA A 86 -29.52 -21.46 -0.74
C ALA A 86 -30.52 -20.63 0.06
N ARG A 87 -31.73 -20.36 -0.48
CA ARG A 87 -32.80 -19.67 0.26
C ARG A 87 -33.26 -20.46 1.48
N LYS A 88 -33.47 -21.77 1.34
CA LYS A 88 -33.85 -22.64 2.46
C LYS A 88 -32.78 -22.62 3.56
N PHE A 89 -31.51 -22.68 3.19
CA PHE A 89 -30.39 -22.57 4.12
C PHE A 89 -30.39 -21.22 4.84
N LEU A 90 -30.40 -20.11 4.10
CA LEU A 90 -30.41 -18.76 4.67
C LEU A 90 -31.63 -18.51 5.55
N ARG A 91 -32.81 -19.05 5.24
CA ARG A 91 -33.98 -18.91 6.13
C ARG A 91 -33.81 -19.66 7.46
N LYS A 92 -33.12 -20.81 7.44
CA LYS A 92 -32.92 -21.68 8.61
C LYS A 92 -31.74 -21.22 9.48
N ASP A 93 -30.66 -20.78 8.85
CA ASP A 93 -29.36 -20.51 9.50
C ASP A 93 -28.75 -19.19 8.99
N ILE A 94 -29.57 -18.12 8.93
CA ILE A 94 -29.05 -16.79 8.58
C ILE A 94 -28.01 -16.30 9.58
N GLN A 95 -28.04 -16.85 10.79
CA GLN A 95 -27.15 -16.51 11.89
C GLN A 95 -25.71 -17.00 11.71
N ASN A 96 -25.44 -17.69 10.61
CA ASN A 96 -24.11 -18.19 10.29
C ASN A 96 -23.28 -17.09 9.59
N PRO A 97 -22.17 -16.60 10.20
CA PRO A 97 -21.34 -15.54 9.62
C PRO A 97 -20.72 -15.91 8.27
N TRP A 98 -20.61 -17.22 7.99
CA TRP A 98 -20.05 -17.75 6.75
C TRP A 98 -21.06 -17.78 5.60
N SER A 99 -22.35 -17.53 5.87
CA SER A 99 -23.41 -17.56 4.85
C SER A 99 -23.37 -16.38 3.87
N GLY A 100 -22.45 -15.42 4.08
CA GLY A 100 -22.24 -14.28 3.19
C GLY A 100 -21.97 -14.64 1.73
N GLU A 101 -21.26 -15.74 1.45
CA GLU A 101 -21.03 -16.17 0.06
C GLU A 101 -22.33 -16.61 -0.65
N LEU A 102 -23.28 -17.19 0.09
CA LEU A 102 -24.59 -17.58 -0.46
C LEU A 102 -25.46 -16.36 -0.69
N VAL A 103 -25.39 -15.38 0.22
CA VAL A 103 -26.04 -14.08 0.04
C VAL A 103 -25.49 -13.39 -1.20
N LEU A 104 -24.16 -13.38 -1.39
CA LEU A 104 -23.53 -12.84 -2.60
C LEU A 104 -23.98 -13.55 -3.86
N PHE A 105 -23.99 -14.89 -3.85
CA PHE A 105 -24.47 -15.68 -4.97
C PHE A 105 -25.92 -15.32 -5.33
N LEU A 106 -26.81 -15.26 -4.35
CA LEU A 106 -28.21 -14.89 -4.58
C LEU A 106 -28.35 -13.45 -5.08
N LEU A 107 -27.62 -12.49 -4.50
CA LEU A 107 -27.69 -11.09 -4.92
C LEU A 107 -27.15 -10.86 -6.33
N ARG A 108 -26.06 -11.55 -6.71
CA ARG A 108 -25.40 -11.35 -7.99
C ARG A 108 -26.10 -12.09 -9.13
N ASP A 109 -26.46 -13.35 -8.88
CA ASP A 109 -26.90 -14.26 -9.96
C ASP A 109 -28.44 -14.43 -9.97
N HIS A 110 -29.11 -14.20 -8.83
CA HIS A 110 -30.57 -14.42 -8.64
C HIS A 110 -31.25 -13.30 -7.88
N ALA A 111 -30.85 -12.13 -8.31
CA ALA A 111 -31.25 -10.80 -7.95
C ALA A 111 -32.79 -10.62 -7.97
N ASP A 112 -33.53 -11.08 -6.97
CA ASP A 112 -34.96 -10.76 -6.76
C ASP A 112 -35.22 -10.14 -5.38
N ASP A 113 -36.45 -9.70 -5.13
CA ASP A 113 -36.83 -9.02 -3.88
C ASP A 113 -36.60 -9.90 -2.65
N GLU A 114 -36.75 -11.22 -2.81
CA GLU A 114 -36.51 -12.17 -1.74
C GLU A 114 -35.01 -12.27 -1.39
N ALA A 115 -34.15 -12.36 -2.41
CA ALA A 115 -32.70 -12.32 -2.24
C ALA A 115 -32.25 -11.00 -1.58
N ALA A 116 -32.81 -9.87 -1.99
CA ALA A 116 -32.54 -8.57 -1.38
C ALA A 116 -32.98 -8.52 0.10
N ALA A 117 -34.17 -9.05 0.43
CA ALA A 117 -34.64 -9.10 1.81
C ALA A 117 -33.77 -9.99 2.71
N LEU A 118 -33.37 -11.17 2.22
CA LEU A 118 -32.45 -12.07 2.92
C LEU A 118 -31.08 -11.42 3.10
N ALA A 119 -30.56 -10.74 2.08
CA ALA A 119 -29.30 -10.02 2.18
C ALA A 119 -29.33 -8.87 3.17
N LYS A 120 -30.39 -8.06 3.19
CA LYS A 120 -30.57 -6.99 4.18
C LYS A 120 -30.61 -7.56 5.60
N LYS A 121 -31.32 -8.68 5.80
CA LYS A 121 -31.40 -9.35 7.10
C LYS A 121 -30.03 -9.89 7.52
N TRP A 122 -29.35 -10.63 6.64
CA TRP A 122 -28.00 -11.13 6.91
C TRP A 122 -27.01 -10.02 7.20
N PHE A 123 -27.03 -8.94 6.41
CA PHE A 123 -26.14 -7.80 6.57
C PHE A 123 -26.35 -7.06 7.88
N ARG A 124 -27.59 -6.92 8.37
CA ARG A 124 -27.86 -6.34 9.69
C ARG A 124 -27.28 -7.16 10.83
N GLU A 125 -27.21 -8.49 10.68
CA GLU A 125 -26.72 -9.39 11.71
C GLU A 125 -25.19 -9.64 11.60
N PHE A 126 -24.62 -9.66 10.39
CA PHE A 126 -23.23 -10.09 10.12
C PHE A 126 -22.44 -9.20 9.18
N GLY A 127 -22.95 -8.01 8.83
CA GLY A 127 -22.31 -7.12 7.86
C GLY A 127 -20.82 -6.88 8.15
N TYR A 128 -20.39 -6.99 9.41
CA TYR A 128 -19.00 -6.82 9.84
C TYR A 128 -18.05 -7.95 9.46
N SER A 129 -18.50 -9.04 8.83
CA SER A 129 -17.62 -10.15 8.46
C SER A 129 -16.74 -9.79 7.24
N LYS A 130 -15.41 -9.88 7.43
CA LYS A 130 -14.38 -9.30 6.55
C LYS A 130 -14.43 -9.77 5.09
N SER A 131 -14.91 -10.99 4.80
CA SER A 131 -14.78 -11.57 3.45
C SER A 131 -15.95 -11.26 2.51
N CYS A 132 -17.17 -11.07 3.03
CA CYS A 132 -18.38 -10.97 2.18
C CYS A 132 -19.19 -9.69 2.41
N GLY A 133 -19.06 -9.04 3.57
CA GLY A 133 -19.83 -7.84 3.92
C GLY A 133 -19.73 -6.73 2.87
N TYR A 134 -18.52 -6.47 2.36
CA TYR A 134 -18.26 -5.50 1.30
C TYR A 134 -19.16 -5.71 0.07
N ALA A 135 -19.09 -6.91 -0.50
CA ALA A 135 -19.75 -7.18 -1.77
C ALA A 135 -21.28 -7.25 -1.60
N VAL A 136 -21.76 -7.68 -0.41
CA VAL A 136 -23.20 -7.67 -0.09
C VAL A 136 -23.69 -6.23 0.04
N CYS A 137 -22.96 -5.37 0.76
CA CYS A 137 -23.28 -3.95 0.92
C CYS A 137 -23.39 -3.25 -0.43
N ARG A 138 -22.38 -3.44 -1.28
CA ARG A 138 -22.32 -2.83 -2.61
C ARG A 138 -23.53 -3.24 -3.46
N LEU A 139 -23.80 -4.54 -3.57
CA LEU A 139 -24.92 -5.05 -4.36
C LEU A 139 -26.28 -4.62 -3.79
N LEU A 140 -26.39 -4.45 -2.47
CA LEU A 140 -27.59 -3.89 -1.83
C LEU A 140 -27.79 -2.41 -2.19
N LEU A 141 -26.72 -1.61 -2.17
CA LEU A 141 -26.78 -0.17 -2.45
C LEU A 141 -26.98 0.17 -3.93
N GLU A 142 -26.40 -0.63 -4.84
CA GLU A 142 -26.68 -0.54 -6.28
C GLU A 142 -28.17 -0.76 -6.59
N ARG A 143 -28.88 -1.44 -5.70
CA ARG A 143 -30.25 -1.91 -5.93
C ARG A 143 -31.31 -1.14 -5.13
N ASP A 144 -30.97 -0.78 -3.91
CA ASP A 144 -31.80 0.00 -2.99
C ASP A 144 -30.94 1.09 -2.35
N PRO A 145 -30.86 2.28 -2.98
CA PRO A 145 -30.09 3.41 -2.47
C PRO A 145 -30.52 3.85 -1.07
N ASP A 146 -31.77 3.62 -0.67
CA ASP A 146 -32.29 3.98 0.66
C ASP A 146 -31.71 3.09 1.77
N PHE A 147 -31.05 1.98 1.41
CA PHE A 147 -30.24 1.18 2.32
C PHE A 147 -29.07 1.99 2.93
N ALA A 148 -28.67 3.11 2.33
CA ALA A 148 -27.60 3.99 2.83
C ALA A 148 -27.97 4.80 4.08
N SER A 149 -29.18 4.64 4.65
CA SER A 149 -29.57 5.40 5.83
C SER A 149 -28.61 5.19 7.02
N PRO A 150 -28.29 6.23 7.81
CA PRO A 150 -27.34 6.13 8.94
C PRO A 150 -27.67 5.03 9.94
N GLY A 151 -28.95 4.69 10.10
CA GLY A 151 -29.40 3.59 10.97
C GLY A 151 -29.02 2.20 10.45
N ALA A 152 -28.96 2.02 9.12
CA ALA A 152 -28.60 0.74 8.50
C ALA A 152 -27.09 0.49 8.48
N LEU A 153 -26.30 1.57 8.46
CA LEU A 153 -24.83 1.52 8.48
C LEU A 153 -24.23 1.64 9.89
N LYS A 154 -25.05 1.81 10.94
CA LYS A 154 -24.60 2.19 12.28
C LYS A 154 -23.55 1.27 12.89
N GLY A 155 -23.67 -0.06 12.79
CA GLY A 155 -22.65 -0.93 13.40
C GLY A 155 -21.39 -1.07 12.53
N TYR A 156 -21.35 -0.48 11.33
CA TYR A 156 -20.16 -0.49 10.45
C TYR A 156 -19.11 0.53 10.95
N SER A 157 -19.42 1.40 11.92
CA SER A 157 -18.48 2.43 12.40
C SER A 157 -17.23 1.90 13.14
N GLU A 158 -17.13 0.59 13.40
CA GLU A 158 -16.06 0.00 14.23
C GLU A 158 -15.04 -0.86 13.47
N ASN A 159 -15.15 -1.02 12.15
CA ASN A 159 -14.29 -1.92 11.37
C ASN A 159 -13.52 -1.18 10.25
N GLU A 160 -12.23 -1.49 10.09
CA GLU A 160 -11.31 -0.88 9.11
C GLU A 160 -11.69 -1.12 7.63
N ASP A 161 -12.58 -2.07 7.33
CA ASP A 161 -13.00 -2.37 5.95
C ASP A 161 -14.20 -1.53 5.47
N CYS A 162 -14.93 -0.90 6.41
CA CYS A 162 -16.08 -0.01 6.20
C CYS A 162 -15.72 1.20 5.33
N ASP A 163 -14.49 1.61 5.51
CA ASP A 163 -13.72 2.65 4.88
C ASP A 163 -13.53 2.44 3.37
N LYS A 164 -13.12 1.24 2.96
CA LYS A 164 -12.99 0.85 1.54
C LYS A 164 -14.36 0.74 0.86
N ILE A 165 -15.38 0.37 1.64
CA ILE A 165 -16.77 0.25 1.20
C ILE A 165 -17.33 1.62 0.86
N LEU A 166 -17.26 2.58 1.79
CA LEU A 166 -17.75 3.94 1.57
C LEU A 166 -17.00 4.65 0.43
N SER A 167 -15.69 4.44 0.30
CA SER A 167 -14.90 5.00 -0.80
C SER A 167 -15.30 4.47 -2.17
N SER A 168 -15.50 3.16 -2.27
CA SER A 168 -15.94 2.54 -3.52
C SER A 168 -17.39 2.90 -3.86
N LEU A 169 -18.25 3.07 -2.84
CA LEU A 169 -19.63 3.49 -3.01
C LEU A 169 -19.74 4.92 -3.54
N ILE A 170 -19.00 5.87 -2.99
CA ILE A 170 -19.06 7.28 -3.42
C ILE A 170 -18.65 7.45 -4.90
N LYS A 171 -17.74 6.59 -5.39
CA LYS A 171 -17.32 6.57 -6.80
C LYS A 171 -18.38 6.00 -7.75
N VAL A 172 -19.30 5.18 -7.24
CA VAL A 172 -20.29 4.43 -8.06
C VAL A 172 -21.71 5.00 -7.89
N LEU A 173 -21.98 5.77 -6.83
CA LEU A 173 -23.31 6.29 -6.54
C LEU A 173 -23.69 7.46 -7.47
N PRO A 174 -24.82 7.36 -8.19
CA PRO A 174 -25.20 8.29 -9.25
C PRO A 174 -25.86 9.59 -8.76
N SER A 175 -26.22 9.70 -7.49
CA SER A 175 -27.00 10.82 -6.95
C SER A 175 -26.21 11.67 -5.95
N ASP A 176 -26.26 12.99 -6.15
CA ASP A 176 -25.63 13.98 -5.27
C ASP A 176 -26.18 13.94 -3.84
N GLN A 177 -27.43 13.52 -3.67
CA GLN A 177 -28.07 13.36 -2.36
C GLN A 177 -27.47 12.19 -1.55
N VAL A 178 -27.06 11.12 -2.23
CA VAL A 178 -26.40 9.98 -1.59
C VAL A 178 -24.94 10.30 -1.30
N LYS A 179 -24.27 11.07 -2.18
CA LYS A 179 -22.95 11.64 -1.89
C LYS A 179 -22.99 12.55 -0.67
N GLU A 180 -23.98 13.44 -0.57
CA GLU A 180 -24.14 14.34 0.59
C GLU A 180 -24.45 13.58 1.89
N SER A 181 -25.23 12.51 1.83
CA SER A 181 -25.54 11.67 3.01
C SER A 181 -24.33 10.85 3.46
N ALA A 182 -23.56 10.30 2.52
CA ALA A 182 -22.29 9.63 2.81
C ALA A 182 -21.24 10.63 3.36
N LEU A 183 -21.21 11.86 2.84
CA LEU A 183 -20.37 12.95 3.32
C LEU A 183 -20.73 13.33 4.76
N LYS A 184 -22.01 13.56 5.06
CA LYS A 184 -22.50 13.86 6.42
C LYS A 184 -22.19 12.73 7.40
N TYR A 185 -22.25 11.47 6.95
CA TYR A 185 -21.86 10.32 7.77
C TYR A 185 -20.36 10.34 8.07
N LEU A 186 -19.50 10.50 7.06
CA LEU A 186 -18.05 10.55 7.23
C LEU A 186 -17.58 11.72 8.12
N LEU A 187 -18.23 12.88 7.99
CA LEU A 187 -17.93 14.08 8.80
C LEU A 187 -18.27 13.90 10.30
N ASN A 188 -19.23 13.03 10.63
CA ASN A 188 -19.63 12.77 12.00
C ASN A 188 -18.81 11.65 12.69
N PHE A 189 -17.92 10.97 11.96
CA PHE A 189 -17.09 9.88 12.47
C PHE A 189 -15.61 10.04 12.06
N PRO A 190 -14.89 11.03 12.63
CA PRO A 190 -13.53 11.44 12.22
C PRO A 190 -12.41 10.42 12.57
N GLY A 191 -12.76 9.20 12.95
CA GLY A 191 -11.83 8.18 13.41
C GLY A 191 -11.24 7.29 12.32
N ALA A 192 -11.58 7.44 11.04
CA ALA A 192 -11.25 6.47 9.99
C ALA A 192 -10.16 6.97 9.02
N LEU A 193 -9.15 6.14 8.74
CA LEU A 193 -8.00 6.47 7.86
C LEU A 193 -8.43 6.76 6.41
N SER A 194 -9.53 6.19 5.95
CA SER A 194 -10.06 6.43 4.59
C SER A 194 -10.89 7.70 4.46
N SER A 195 -11.41 8.28 5.56
CA SER A 195 -12.09 9.58 5.51
C SER A 195 -11.15 10.62 4.94
N ALA A 196 -9.87 10.52 5.27
CA ALA A 196 -8.81 11.37 4.80
C ALA A 196 -8.55 11.17 3.27
N PHE A 197 -8.37 9.93 2.77
CA PHE A 197 -8.20 9.69 1.32
C PHE A 197 -9.42 10.13 0.50
N LEU A 198 -10.61 9.92 1.05
CA LEU A 198 -11.83 10.36 0.40
C LEU A 198 -11.99 11.88 0.41
N LEU A 199 -11.56 12.53 1.50
CA LEU A 199 -11.42 13.97 1.57
C LEU A 199 -10.46 14.49 0.52
N ARG A 200 -9.30 13.85 0.31
CA ARG A 200 -8.39 14.20 -0.80
C ARG A 200 -9.11 14.15 -2.16
N ASP A 201 -9.79 13.05 -2.48
CA ASP A 201 -10.56 12.93 -3.72
C ASP A 201 -11.68 14.01 -3.83
N LEU A 202 -12.33 14.37 -2.73
CA LEU A 202 -13.38 15.39 -2.66
C LEU A 202 -12.85 16.83 -2.73
N ILE A 203 -11.68 17.07 -2.14
CA ILE A 203 -10.89 18.30 -2.17
C ILE A 203 -10.44 18.58 -3.60
N ASP A 204 -9.84 17.57 -4.24
CA ASP A 204 -9.38 17.64 -5.63
C ASP A 204 -10.58 17.87 -6.57
N GLY A 205 -11.78 17.41 -6.17
CA GLY A 205 -13.07 17.66 -6.83
C GLY A 205 -13.81 18.95 -6.44
N LYS A 206 -13.29 19.80 -5.54
CA LYS A 206 -13.92 21.05 -5.03
C LYS A 206 -15.30 20.88 -4.36
N LEU A 207 -15.56 19.75 -3.70
CA LEU A 207 -16.89 19.41 -3.18
C LEU A 207 -17.15 19.80 -1.71
N LEU A 208 -16.23 20.52 -1.05
CA LEU A 208 -16.35 20.86 0.36
C LEU A 208 -16.75 22.32 0.60
N PRO A 209 -17.88 22.59 1.27
CA PRO A 209 -18.20 23.91 1.81
C PRO A 209 -17.45 24.16 3.14
N GLU A 210 -16.87 25.36 3.29
CA GLU A 210 -16.12 25.84 4.47
C GLU A 210 -15.03 24.88 5.00
N PRO A 211 -14.10 24.48 4.13
CA PRO A 211 -13.05 23.49 4.45
C PRO A 211 -12.10 23.91 5.58
N GLU A 212 -11.87 25.21 5.82
CA GLU A 212 -11.03 25.69 6.92
C GLU A 212 -11.60 25.30 8.29
N LYS A 213 -12.92 25.44 8.48
CA LYS A 213 -13.62 25.06 9.73
C LYS A 213 -13.59 23.56 9.95
N GLN A 214 -13.65 22.78 8.86
CA GLN A 214 -13.55 21.33 8.94
C GLN A 214 -12.12 20.94 9.34
N ILE A 215 -11.10 21.53 8.74
CA ILE A 215 -9.70 21.26 9.14
C ILE A 215 -9.47 21.58 10.61
N ASP A 216 -9.97 22.72 11.10
CA ASP A 216 -9.89 23.04 12.53
C ASP A 216 -10.57 21.99 13.42
N PHE A 217 -11.81 21.61 13.11
CA PHE A 217 -12.54 20.57 13.85
C PHE A 217 -11.80 19.23 13.86
N TRP A 218 -11.21 18.85 12.73
CA TRP A 218 -10.52 17.56 12.58
C TRP A 218 -9.17 17.55 13.27
N ILE A 219 -8.41 18.65 13.22
CA ILE A 219 -7.16 18.73 13.96
C ILE A 219 -7.43 18.75 15.48
N GLU A 220 -8.50 19.43 15.91
CA GLU A 220 -8.94 19.43 17.32
C GLU A 220 -9.44 18.05 17.79
N SER A 221 -10.08 17.29 16.89
CA SER A 221 -10.58 15.93 17.17
C SER A 221 -9.49 14.85 17.06
N GLY A 222 -8.54 15.01 16.14
CA GLY A 222 -7.48 14.04 15.82
C GLY A 222 -6.36 13.96 16.87
N GLY A 223 -6.20 15.00 17.70
CA GLY A 223 -5.21 15.06 18.78
C GLY A 223 -5.38 14.02 19.90
N LYS A 224 -6.46 13.23 19.87
CA LYS A 224 -6.74 12.16 20.85
C LYS A 224 -6.53 10.74 20.33
N SER A 225 -6.21 10.53 19.04
CA SER A 225 -6.06 9.18 18.48
C SER A 225 -4.59 8.76 18.30
N ASP A 226 -4.33 7.51 18.62
CA ASP A 226 -3.05 6.82 18.82
C ASP A 226 -2.25 6.51 17.54
N GLY A 227 -2.77 6.74 16.34
CA GLY A 227 -2.05 6.42 15.09
C GLY A 227 -2.56 7.08 13.81
N ARG A 228 -3.64 7.86 13.89
CA ARG A 228 -4.43 8.28 12.71
C ARG A 228 -4.12 9.71 12.24
N SER A 229 -3.08 10.33 12.80
CA SER A 229 -2.64 11.70 12.51
C SER A 229 -2.02 11.87 11.13
N ASP A 230 -1.30 10.87 10.64
CA ASP A 230 -0.36 11.07 9.52
C ASP A 230 -1.12 11.21 8.19
N ILE A 231 -2.23 10.48 8.00
CA ILE A 231 -3.07 10.63 6.80
C ILE A 231 -3.91 11.90 6.86
N LEU A 232 -4.41 12.28 8.05
CA LEU A 232 -5.11 13.55 8.22
C LEU A 232 -4.22 14.72 7.82
N VAL A 233 -2.97 14.66 8.25
CA VAL A 233 -1.93 15.61 7.90
C VAL A 233 -1.66 15.61 6.40
N GLU A 234 -1.50 14.45 5.77
CA GLU A 234 -1.26 14.35 4.33
C GLU A 234 -2.40 14.99 3.52
N VAL A 235 -3.63 14.84 3.99
CA VAL A 235 -4.84 15.37 3.36
C VAL A 235 -5.00 16.86 3.56
N VAL A 236 -4.70 17.34 4.77
CA VAL A 236 -4.57 18.78 5.05
C VAL A 236 -3.45 19.38 4.20
N CYS A 237 -2.32 18.69 4.00
CA CYS A 237 -1.24 19.14 3.12
C CYS A 237 -1.64 19.16 1.65
N SER A 238 -2.33 18.13 1.16
CA SER A 238 -2.84 18.06 -0.21
C SER A 238 -3.85 19.19 -0.47
N TYR A 239 -4.74 19.44 0.48
CA TYR A 239 -5.68 20.56 0.44
C TYR A 239 -4.97 21.90 0.40
N LEU A 240 -3.99 22.10 1.29
CA LEU A 240 -3.27 23.37 1.39
C LEU A 240 -2.41 23.68 0.17
N LYS A 241 -1.91 22.66 -0.54
CA LYS A 241 -1.32 22.81 -1.88
C LYS A 241 -2.29 23.41 -2.89
N HIS A 242 -3.60 23.17 -2.76
CA HIS A 242 -4.61 23.62 -3.72
C HIS A 242 -5.16 25.03 -3.47
N ILE A 243 -5.20 25.51 -2.22
CA ILE A 243 -5.79 26.84 -1.91
C ILE A 243 -4.71 27.92 -1.87
N GLY A 244 -3.44 27.56 -1.66
CA GLY A 244 -2.31 28.48 -1.74
C GLY A 244 -2.31 29.61 -0.69
N SER A 245 -3.07 29.48 0.41
CA SER A 245 -3.10 30.50 1.46
C SER A 245 -1.93 30.31 2.43
N THR A 246 -0.82 30.98 2.15
CA THR A 246 0.35 31.07 3.04
C THR A 246 -0.04 31.54 4.45
N ASP A 247 -0.98 32.47 4.57
CA ASP A 247 -1.43 33.00 5.87
C ASP A 247 -2.09 31.94 6.75
N TYR A 248 -2.93 31.08 6.17
CA TYR A 248 -3.60 30.01 6.91
C TYR A 248 -2.62 28.89 7.30
N ILE A 249 -1.64 28.58 6.42
CA ILE A 249 -0.54 27.67 6.76
C ILE A 249 0.24 28.23 7.95
N LEU A 250 0.63 29.51 7.94
CA LEU A 250 1.34 30.15 9.05
C LEU A 250 0.51 30.17 10.34
N GLU A 251 -0.81 30.34 10.26
CA GLU A 251 -1.70 30.26 11.42
C GLU A 251 -1.75 28.85 12.03
N LEU A 252 -1.89 27.82 11.20
CA LEU A 252 -1.80 26.42 11.62
C LEU A 252 -0.43 26.13 12.25
N LEU A 253 0.65 26.53 11.58
CA LEU A 253 2.01 26.36 12.08
C LEU A 253 2.18 27.02 13.46
N ARG A 254 1.64 28.22 13.67
CA ARG A 254 1.66 28.92 14.98
C ARG A 254 0.81 28.20 16.03
N LYS A 255 -0.40 27.74 15.68
CA LYS A 255 -1.32 27.01 16.58
C LYS A 255 -0.70 25.69 17.06
N TYR A 256 0.06 25.00 16.21
CA TYR A 256 0.57 23.65 16.48
C TYR A 256 2.07 23.54 16.78
N ALA A 257 2.87 24.57 16.53
CA ALA A 257 4.27 24.61 16.98
C ALA A 257 4.39 24.48 18.51
N GLY A 258 3.36 24.92 19.26
CA GLY A 258 3.26 24.72 20.70
C GLY A 258 2.91 23.29 21.13
N ASN A 259 2.36 22.46 20.23
CA ASN A 259 1.98 21.08 20.51
C ASN A 259 3.16 20.14 20.27
N ARG A 260 3.65 19.56 21.36
CA ARG A 260 4.95 18.88 21.50
C ARG A 260 4.96 17.43 20.95
N THR A 261 4.26 17.10 19.89
CA THR A 261 4.27 15.72 19.37
C THR A 261 5.12 15.58 18.11
N PRO A 262 5.95 14.53 17.93
CA PRO A 262 6.68 14.31 16.66
C PRO A 262 5.77 14.32 15.41
N LYS A 263 4.51 13.90 15.57
CA LYS A 263 3.49 13.85 14.51
C LYS A 263 3.07 15.24 13.98
N SER A 264 2.96 16.25 14.86
CA SER A 264 2.71 17.63 14.40
C SER A 264 3.87 18.18 13.59
N VAL A 265 5.09 17.68 13.80
CA VAL A 265 6.28 18.13 13.09
C VAL A 265 6.39 17.56 11.69
N TRP A 266 6.03 16.29 11.50
CA TRP A 266 5.91 15.70 10.17
C TRP A 266 4.84 16.42 9.32
N ALA A 267 3.76 16.86 9.97
CA ALA A 267 2.77 17.73 9.34
C ALA A 267 3.32 19.08 8.92
N ILE A 268 3.98 19.75 9.85
CA ILE A 268 4.66 21.01 9.59
C ILE A 268 5.64 20.84 8.43
N ARG A 269 6.40 19.74 8.37
CA ARG A 269 7.29 19.43 7.24
C ARG A 269 6.55 19.41 5.91
N ASN A 270 5.50 18.60 5.79
CA ASN A 270 4.77 18.48 4.52
C ASN A 270 4.05 19.78 4.11
N LEU A 271 3.53 20.53 5.08
CA LEU A 271 2.94 21.85 4.85
C LEU A 271 3.94 22.88 4.37
N VAL A 272 5.13 22.88 4.97
CA VAL A 272 6.19 23.80 4.57
C VAL A 272 6.80 23.41 3.22
N LEU A 273 6.89 22.13 2.91
CA LEU A 273 7.35 21.68 1.58
C LEU A 273 6.33 22.01 0.49
N ALA A 274 5.05 22.06 0.83
CA ALA A 274 4.00 22.53 -0.07
C ALA A 274 4.08 24.03 -0.36
N ASP A 275 4.40 24.84 0.64
CA ASP A 275 4.49 26.30 0.50
C ASP A 275 5.91 26.76 0.15
N LYS A 276 6.15 27.21 -1.07
CA LYS A 276 7.45 27.73 -1.52
C LYS A 276 7.69 29.20 -1.13
N SER A 277 6.81 29.83 -0.34
CA SER A 277 6.97 31.23 0.03
C SER A 277 8.20 31.49 0.91
N GLU A 278 8.81 32.66 0.72
CA GLU A 278 9.88 33.18 1.59
C GLU A 278 9.37 33.46 3.01
N GLN A 279 8.08 33.78 3.17
CA GLN A 279 7.47 34.03 4.48
C GLN A 279 7.53 32.80 5.38
N THR A 280 7.29 31.61 4.83
CA THR A 280 7.38 30.36 5.59
C THR A 280 8.81 30.03 5.98
N ALA A 281 9.80 30.27 5.11
CA ALA A 281 11.21 30.13 5.47
C ALA A 281 11.59 31.10 6.60
N ASN A 282 11.20 32.38 6.49
CA ASN A 282 11.45 33.40 7.52
C ASN A 282 10.81 33.03 8.87
N TRP A 283 9.60 32.47 8.87
CA TRP A 283 8.96 32.01 10.10
C TRP A 283 9.73 30.85 10.75
N LEU A 284 10.23 29.90 9.95
CA LEU A 284 11.05 28.81 10.47
C LEU A 284 12.39 29.31 11.04
N TYR A 285 13.03 30.28 10.40
CA TYR A 285 14.22 30.93 10.98
C TYR A 285 13.92 31.59 12.32
N GLN A 286 12.80 32.33 12.43
CA GLN A 286 12.38 32.90 13.72
C GLN A 286 12.13 31.81 14.78
N LEU A 287 11.63 30.64 14.39
CA LEU A 287 11.45 29.51 15.30
C LEU A 287 12.80 28.94 15.77
N LEU A 288 13.77 28.82 14.87
CA LEU A 288 15.14 28.41 15.21
C LEU A 288 15.79 29.38 16.22
N GLU A 289 15.62 30.68 16.00
CA GLU A 289 16.17 31.74 16.86
C GLU A 289 15.49 31.80 18.23
N ARG A 290 14.15 31.66 18.28
CA ARG A 290 13.38 31.79 19.52
C ARG A 290 13.40 30.56 20.39
N CYS A 291 13.56 29.37 19.81
CA CYS A 291 13.42 28.10 20.51
C CYS A 291 14.56 27.12 20.17
N PRO A 292 15.84 27.52 20.32
CA PRO A 292 17.00 26.75 19.82
C PRO A 292 17.20 25.38 20.47
N ASP A 293 16.52 25.11 21.59
CA ASP A 293 16.59 23.84 22.35
C ASP A 293 15.31 23.02 22.22
N HIS A 294 14.38 23.42 21.34
CA HIS A 294 13.16 22.65 21.13
C HIS A 294 13.49 21.31 20.49
N LYS A 295 12.89 20.22 20.97
CA LYS A 295 13.05 18.86 20.41
C LYS A 295 12.63 18.72 18.94
N ASN A 296 12.05 19.76 18.36
CA ASN A 296 11.59 19.79 16.97
C ASN A 296 12.57 20.51 16.05
N ILE A 297 13.63 21.12 16.58
CA ILE A 297 14.65 21.83 15.80
C ILE A 297 15.27 20.97 14.70
N PRO A 298 15.58 19.66 14.89
CA PRO A 298 16.10 18.83 13.82
C PRO A 298 15.23 18.84 12.57
N TYR A 299 13.92 18.75 12.74
CA TYR A 299 12.98 18.74 11.63
C TYR A 299 12.80 20.12 11.00
N VAL A 300 12.88 21.19 11.78
CA VAL A 300 12.86 22.56 11.22
C VAL A 300 14.08 22.76 10.31
N ILE A 301 15.25 22.28 10.75
CA ILE A 301 16.49 22.31 9.96
C ILE A 301 16.34 21.40 8.73
N GLU A 302 15.84 20.18 8.89
CA GLU A 302 15.58 19.25 7.78
C GLU A 302 14.70 19.89 6.71
N VAL A 303 13.61 20.53 7.12
CA VAL A 303 12.66 21.21 6.23
C VAL A 303 13.30 22.38 5.49
N LEU A 304 14.06 23.22 6.20
CA LEU A 304 14.80 24.31 5.55
C LEU A 304 15.86 23.77 4.59
N ALA A 305 16.46 22.62 4.91
CA ALA A 305 17.42 21.97 4.03
C ALA A 305 16.76 21.49 2.74
N TRP A 306 15.59 20.86 2.82
CA TRP A 306 14.77 20.48 1.65
C TRP A 306 14.32 21.66 0.79
N LYS A 307 14.28 22.88 1.33
CA LYS A 307 14.04 24.09 0.54
C LYS A 307 15.29 24.60 -0.17
N GLY A 308 16.46 24.02 0.10
CA GLY A 308 17.73 24.41 -0.48
C GLY A 308 18.22 25.78 -0.03
N ASP A 309 17.85 26.26 1.17
CA ASP A 309 18.25 27.59 1.64
C ASP A 309 19.63 27.56 2.33
N PRO A 310 20.70 28.11 1.70
CA PRO A 310 22.05 28.10 2.28
C PRO A 310 22.17 28.98 3.54
N LYS A 311 21.22 29.89 3.81
CA LYS A 311 21.19 30.67 5.08
C LYS A 311 20.98 29.78 6.30
N LEU A 312 20.62 28.51 6.11
CA LEU A 312 20.50 27.50 7.15
C LEU A 312 21.84 27.12 7.79
N ILE A 313 22.96 27.22 7.08
CA ILE A 313 24.27 26.68 7.52
C ILE A 313 24.62 27.11 8.96
N PRO A 314 24.59 28.40 9.35
CA PRO A 314 24.95 28.80 10.71
C PRO A 314 24.05 28.17 11.79
N HIS A 315 22.76 28.00 11.49
CA HIS A 315 21.79 27.42 12.41
C HIS A 315 21.99 25.91 12.56
N ALA A 316 22.23 25.22 11.44
CA ALA A 316 22.51 23.80 11.43
C ALA A 316 23.81 23.48 12.18
N LEU A 317 24.88 24.23 11.93
CA LEU A 317 26.15 24.07 12.66
C LEU A 317 25.98 24.32 14.17
N SER A 318 25.26 25.38 14.54
CA SER A 318 24.94 25.65 15.96
C SER A 318 24.15 24.52 16.61
N PHE A 319 23.25 23.87 15.88
CA PHE A 319 22.54 22.69 16.35
C PHE A 319 23.47 21.47 16.46
N LEU A 320 24.22 21.14 15.40
CA LEU A 320 25.10 19.97 15.34
C LEU A 320 26.18 19.98 16.43
N ARG A 321 26.64 21.15 16.85
CA ARG A 321 27.60 21.34 17.96
C ARG A 321 27.00 21.10 19.34
N ARG A 322 25.70 21.38 19.53
CA ARG A 322 25.02 21.29 20.83
C ARG A 322 24.26 19.98 21.02
N CYS A 323 23.78 19.40 19.93
CA CYS A 323 23.00 18.17 19.95
C CYS A 323 23.86 16.98 20.36
N GLN A 324 23.35 16.17 21.28
CA GLN A 324 23.95 14.91 21.73
C GLN A 324 23.22 13.68 21.15
N ASP A 325 22.09 13.91 20.48
CA ASP A 325 21.30 12.87 19.82
C ASP A 325 21.90 12.61 18.44
N GLU A 326 22.59 11.50 18.29
CA GLU A 326 23.28 11.14 17.05
C GLU A 326 22.31 10.95 15.89
N ASP A 327 21.14 10.33 16.12
CA ASP A 327 20.14 10.13 15.07
C ASP A 327 19.62 11.47 14.54
N ALA A 328 19.42 12.45 15.43
CA ALA A 328 19.04 13.80 15.05
C ALA A 328 20.16 14.53 14.27
N ARG A 329 21.42 14.38 14.68
CA ARG A 329 22.57 14.95 13.96
C ARG A 329 22.69 14.37 12.55
N LEU A 330 22.58 13.05 12.43
CA LEU A 330 22.69 12.35 11.15
C LEU A 330 21.53 12.67 10.22
N THR A 331 20.32 12.81 10.74
CA THR A 331 19.15 13.23 9.94
C THR A 331 19.38 14.60 9.31
N ILE A 332 19.91 15.56 10.07
CA ILE A 332 20.23 16.90 9.58
C ILE A 332 21.35 16.85 8.54
N VAL A 333 22.45 16.15 8.85
CA VAL A 333 23.59 16.03 7.93
C VAL A 333 23.15 15.40 6.62
N ALA A 334 22.37 14.32 6.65
CA ALA A 334 21.81 13.70 5.47
C ALA A 334 20.97 14.68 4.66
N ALA A 335 20.01 15.38 5.29
CA ALA A 335 19.14 16.33 4.60
C ALA A 335 19.92 17.51 3.99
N MET A 336 20.96 18.00 4.66
CA MET A 336 21.81 19.07 4.14
C MET A 336 22.63 18.61 2.93
N LEU A 337 23.25 17.43 3.01
CA LEU A 337 24.03 16.87 1.91
C LEU A 337 23.13 16.45 0.72
N GLU A 338 21.92 15.97 0.97
CA GLU A 338 20.91 15.64 -0.07
C GLU A 338 20.46 16.86 -0.88
N ASN A 339 20.52 18.05 -0.27
CA ASN A 339 20.07 19.29 -0.88
C ASN A 339 21.23 20.25 -1.24
N ASP A 340 22.45 19.71 -1.37
CA ASP A 340 23.67 20.46 -1.72
C ASP A 340 23.95 21.68 -0.80
N ILE A 341 23.50 21.64 0.45
CA ILE A 341 23.83 22.64 1.47
C ILE A 341 25.07 22.17 2.21
N VAL A 342 26.23 22.54 1.67
CA VAL A 342 27.52 21.98 2.11
C VAL A 342 28.37 23.03 2.82
N ASP A 343 28.95 22.60 3.95
CA ASP A 343 29.97 23.31 4.70
C ASP A 343 31.02 22.29 5.16
N GLU A 344 32.27 22.74 5.33
CA GLU A 344 33.39 21.85 5.72
C GLU A 344 33.15 21.18 7.07
N GLU A 345 32.46 21.84 7.99
CA GLU A 345 32.11 21.26 9.27
C GLU A 345 31.00 20.21 9.15
N ILE A 346 30.02 20.40 8.26
CA ILE A 346 28.99 19.39 7.96
C ILE A 346 29.65 18.13 7.38
N LEU A 347 30.55 18.32 6.41
CA LEU A 347 31.33 17.22 5.84
C LEU A 347 32.20 16.54 6.91
N SER A 348 32.76 17.30 7.84
CA SER A 348 33.55 16.75 8.96
C SER A 348 32.72 15.89 9.92
N VAL A 349 31.46 16.29 10.18
CA VAL A 349 30.52 15.47 10.98
C VAL A 349 30.17 14.17 10.25
N ALA A 350 29.88 14.25 8.95
CA ALA A 350 29.61 13.08 8.12
C ALA A 350 30.82 12.13 8.04
N ASP A 351 32.03 12.68 7.92
CA ASP A 351 33.30 11.96 7.96
C ASP A 351 33.49 11.20 9.30
N ALA A 352 33.24 11.89 10.42
CA ALA A 352 33.37 11.30 11.75
C ALA A 352 32.40 10.14 11.95
N HIS A 353 31.16 10.29 11.50
CA HIS A 353 30.17 9.21 11.52
C HIS A 353 30.64 7.99 10.71
N ILE A 354 31.14 8.21 9.50
CA ILE A 354 31.68 7.12 8.67
C ILE A 354 32.89 6.45 9.31
N ALA A 355 33.76 7.21 9.99
CA ALA A 355 34.90 6.66 10.70
C ALA A 355 34.47 5.76 11.88
N GLU A 356 33.37 6.11 12.57
CA GLU A 356 32.84 5.37 13.71
C GLU A 356 32.10 4.09 13.29
N CYS A 357 31.14 4.18 12.37
CA CYS A 357 30.32 3.04 11.97
C CYS A 357 30.95 2.19 10.85
N GLY A 358 31.92 2.75 10.13
CA GLY A 358 32.48 2.18 8.90
C GLY A 358 31.65 2.57 7.68
N PHE A 359 32.34 2.74 6.54
CA PHE A 359 31.75 3.19 5.27
C PHE A 359 30.55 2.33 4.82
N GLU A 360 30.55 1.03 5.15
CA GLU A 360 29.47 0.11 4.76
C GLU A 360 28.20 0.25 5.61
N ARG A 361 28.35 0.64 6.87
CA ARG A 361 27.24 0.74 7.83
C ARG A 361 26.66 2.14 7.93
N ALA A 362 27.38 3.13 7.40
CA ALA A 362 26.88 4.50 7.29
C ALA A 362 25.56 4.50 6.51
N ALA A 363 24.63 5.34 6.96
CA ALA A 363 23.36 5.51 6.27
C ALA A 363 23.60 5.85 4.78
N PHE A 364 22.90 5.16 3.88
CA PHE A 364 23.09 5.29 2.43
C PHE A 364 23.06 6.75 1.96
N GLY A 365 22.13 7.56 2.49
CA GLY A 365 22.08 9.00 2.23
C GLY A 365 23.38 9.70 2.57
N ILE A 366 23.92 9.53 3.78
CA ILE A 366 25.18 10.19 4.16
C ILE A 366 26.33 9.72 3.28
N ARG A 367 26.43 8.41 3.02
CA ARG A 367 27.51 7.81 2.22
C ARG A 367 27.53 8.32 0.78
N ASP A 368 26.39 8.27 0.09
CA ASP A 368 26.31 8.67 -1.31
C ASP A 368 26.54 10.18 -1.47
N ASN A 369 25.92 10.99 -0.61
CA ASN A 369 26.07 12.44 -0.70
C ASN A 369 27.48 12.90 -0.28
N ILE A 370 28.08 12.36 0.78
CA ILE A 370 29.45 12.78 1.16
C ILE A 370 30.48 12.36 0.11
N ALA A 371 30.28 11.21 -0.54
CA ALA A 371 31.18 10.74 -1.58
C ALA A 371 31.15 11.67 -2.82
N ARG A 372 30.01 12.32 -3.10
CA ARG A 372 29.91 13.38 -4.13
C ARG A 372 30.79 14.59 -3.81
N HIS A 373 30.86 15.00 -2.55
CA HIS A 373 31.62 16.17 -2.14
C HIS A 373 33.09 15.87 -1.81
N ARG A 374 33.42 14.63 -1.41
CA ARG A 374 34.77 14.18 -1.03
C ARG A 374 35.24 13.00 -1.89
N LYS A 375 35.07 13.12 -3.20
CA LYS A 375 35.39 12.08 -4.18
C LYS A 375 36.80 11.50 -4.00
N GLU A 376 37.81 12.36 -3.83
CA GLU A 376 39.21 11.92 -3.68
C GLU A 376 39.43 10.98 -2.47
N LYS A 377 38.65 11.19 -1.41
CA LYS A 377 38.73 10.39 -0.17
C LYS A 377 37.93 9.09 -0.29
N TYR A 378 36.73 9.14 -0.85
CA TYR A 378 35.78 8.01 -0.80
C TYR A 378 35.80 7.12 -2.04
N LEU A 379 36.21 7.63 -3.20
CA LEU A 379 36.27 6.83 -4.42
C LEU A 379 37.20 5.62 -4.33
N PRO A 380 38.39 5.69 -3.69
CA PRO A 380 39.23 4.51 -3.46
C PRO A 380 38.53 3.46 -2.59
N LEU A 381 37.82 3.88 -1.54
CA LEU A 381 37.09 2.97 -0.64
C LEU A 381 35.95 2.26 -1.37
N ILE A 382 35.21 2.99 -2.21
CA ILE A 382 34.16 2.41 -3.05
C ILE A 382 34.76 1.40 -4.04
N LYS A 383 35.91 1.73 -4.64
CA LYS A 383 36.60 0.84 -5.58
C LYS A 383 37.06 -0.45 -4.90
N ASP A 384 37.69 -0.36 -3.74
CA ASP A 384 38.15 -1.54 -2.99
C ASP A 384 36.98 -2.48 -2.67
N LYS A 385 35.80 -1.92 -2.34
CA LYS A 385 34.59 -2.70 -2.07
C LYS A 385 33.91 -3.27 -3.29
N LEU A 386 33.99 -2.57 -4.41
CA LEU A 386 33.53 -3.09 -5.70
C LEU A 386 34.36 -4.31 -6.14
N GLU A 387 35.67 -4.30 -5.84
CA GLU A 387 36.63 -5.34 -6.19
C GLU A 387 36.69 -6.48 -5.16
N ASP A 388 36.07 -6.31 -3.99
CA ASP A 388 35.97 -7.35 -2.95
C ASP A 388 35.06 -8.50 -3.39
N SER A 389 35.68 -9.60 -3.82
CA SER A 389 35.00 -10.81 -4.27
C SER A 389 34.24 -11.56 -3.17
N SER A 390 34.46 -11.23 -1.89
CA SER A 390 33.73 -11.81 -0.76
C SER A 390 32.37 -11.13 -0.53
N SER A 391 32.16 -9.94 -1.07
CA SER A 391 30.89 -9.22 -1.02
C SER A 391 29.86 -9.84 -1.97
N SER A 392 28.59 -9.84 -1.57
CA SER A 392 27.51 -10.34 -2.43
C SER A 392 27.41 -9.50 -3.71
N LEU A 393 26.93 -10.13 -4.79
CA LEU A 393 26.79 -9.44 -6.08
C LEU A 393 25.88 -8.20 -5.97
N PHE A 394 24.86 -8.24 -5.10
CA PHE A 394 24.00 -7.10 -4.80
C PHE A 394 24.74 -5.94 -4.12
N VAL A 395 25.63 -6.25 -3.16
CA VAL A 395 26.46 -5.23 -2.48
C VAL A 395 27.45 -4.61 -3.46
N ARG A 396 28.13 -5.43 -4.25
CA ARG A 396 29.03 -4.97 -5.32
C ARG A 396 28.29 -4.11 -6.36
N LEU A 397 27.04 -4.45 -6.69
CA LEU A 397 26.21 -3.66 -7.61
C LEU A 397 25.96 -2.24 -7.09
N ASN A 398 25.61 -2.10 -5.82
CA ASN A 398 25.40 -0.77 -5.23
C ASN A 398 26.68 0.08 -5.29
N TYR A 399 27.84 -0.51 -4.98
CA TYR A 399 29.12 0.19 -5.12
C TYR A 399 29.51 0.46 -6.57
N ALA A 400 29.12 -0.40 -7.52
CA ALA A 400 29.34 -0.15 -8.95
C ALA A 400 28.56 1.08 -9.41
N ILE A 401 27.29 1.19 -9.00
CA ILE A 401 26.42 2.34 -9.31
C ILE A 401 26.99 3.61 -8.68
N GLU A 402 27.35 3.59 -7.40
CA GLU A 402 27.97 4.73 -6.72
C GLU A 402 29.29 5.13 -7.42
N TYR A 403 30.16 4.17 -7.72
CA TYR A 403 31.43 4.44 -8.38
C TYR A 403 31.22 5.11 -9.74
N LEU A 404 30.32 4.59 -10.57
CA LEU A 404 30.05 5.15 -11.90
C LEU A 404 29.45 6.55 -11.81
N THR A 405 28.55 6.77 -10.84
CA THR A 405 27.92 8.07 -10.58
C THR A 405 28.95 9.12 -10.15
N LEU A 406 29.91 8.73 -9.29
CA LEU A 406 30.90 9.63 -8.73
C LEU A 406 32.11 9.84 -9.64
N SER A 407 32.64 8.77 -10.23
CA SER A 407 33.82 8.83 -11.07
C SER A 407 33.52 9.50 -12.41
N GLY A 408 32.34 9.21 -13.00
CA GLY A 408 32.09 9.46 -14.41
C GLY A 408 32.95 8.58 -15.34
N GLU A 409 33.77 7.70 -14.77
CA GLU A 409 34.71 6.85 -15.47
C GLU A 409 34.14 5.45 -15.61
N ARG A 410 34.36 4.86 -16.78
CA ARG A 410 34.04 3.46 -17.04
C ARG A 410 35.11 2.57 -16.42
N LEU A 411 34.92 2.17 -15.17
CA LEU A 411 35.76 1.14 -14.55
C LEU A 411 35.29 -0.24 -15.01
N GLU A 412 36.20 -1.04 -15.58
CA GLU A 412 35.90 -2.40 -16.05
C GLU A 412 35.28 -3.27 -14.95
N SER A 413 35.73 -3.14 -13.70
CA SER A 413 35.15 -3.85 -12.54
C SER A 413 33.67 -3.48 -12.30
N ALA A 414 33.30 -2.21 -12.52
CA ALA A 414 31.91 -1.76 -12.36
C ALA A 414 31.03 -2.27 -13.49
N LEU A 415 31.53 -2.20 -14.73
CA LEU A 415 30.85 -2.75 -15.91
C LEU A 415 30.70 -4.27 -15.81
N LYS A 416 31.73 -4.96 -15.31
CA LYS A 416 31.71 -6.40 -15.08
C LYS A 416 30.64 -6.77 -14.04
N VAL A 417 30.55 -6.04 -12.92
CA VAL A 417 29.49 -6.25 -11.92
C VAL A 417 28.11 -6.01 -12.50
N LEU A 418 27.93 -4.94 -13.27
CA LEU A 418 26.66 -4.65 -13.95
C LEU A 418 26.27 -5.76 -14.92
N THR A 419 27.23 -6.30 -15.66
CA THR A 419 27.05 -7.42 -16.60
C THR A 419 26.74 -8.73 -15.86
N GLU A 420 27.50 -9.06 -14.82
CA GLU A 420 27.26 -10.23 -13.96
C GLU A 420 25.86 -10.16 -13.34
N TRP A 421 25.43 -8.98 -12.88
CA TRP A 421 24.08 -8.77 -12.36
C TRP A 421 23.02 -8.90 -13.45
N ARG A 422 23.22 -8.32 -14.64
CA ARG A 422 22.29 -8.46 -15.78
C ARG A 422 22.03 -9.92 -16.11
N ASP A 423 23.07 -10.75 -16.07
CA ASP A 423 22.96 -12.18 -16.42
C ASP A 423 22.39 -13.02 -15.25
N TYR A 424 22.60 -12.58 -14.00
CA TYR A 424 22.14 -13.24 -12.78
C TYR A 424 20.69 -12.86 -12.40
N TYR A 425 20.30 -11.61 -12.62
CA TYR A 425 19.04 -11.04 -12.15
C TYR A 425 17.79 -11.73 -12.71
N PRO A 426 17.69 -12.07 -14.00
CA PRO A 426 16.55 -12.82 -14.54
C PRO A 426 16.39 -14.18 -13.84
N ARG A 427 17.48 -14.84 -13.44
CA ARG A 427 17.43 -16.14 -12.74
C ARG A 427 16.93 -15.96 -11.31
N LEU A 428 17.40 -14.95 -10.59
CA LEU A 428 16.93 -14.63 -9.24
C LEU A 428 15.43 -14.26 -9.23
N VAL A 429 14.99 -13.52 -10.25
CA VAL A 429 13.58 -13.11 -10.42
C VAL A 429 12.67 -14.30 -10.74
N HIS A 430 13.15 -15.27 -11.52
CA HIS A 430 12.37 -16.46 -11.89
C HIS A 430 12.33 -17.53 -10.79
N ASP A 431 13.42 -17.72 -10.04
CA ASP A 431 13.57 -18.88 -9.16
C ASP A 431 13.25 -18.62 -7.68
N GLU A 432 13.48 -17.41 -7.14
CA GLU A 432 13.41 -17.17 -5.68
C GLU A 432 12.28 -16.24 -5.21
N LEU A 433 11.84 -15.28 -6.03
CA LEU A 433 10.98 -14.18 -5.54
C LEU A 433 9.52 -14.23 -6.00
N GLY A 434 9.14 -15.08 -6.96
CA GLY A 434 7.76 -15.25 -7.44
C GLY A 434 7.11 -14.01 -8.08
N SER A 435 7.74 -12.84 -7.98
CA SER A 435 7.46 -11.57 -8.67
C SER A 435 8.57 -10.58 -8.25
N PRO A 436 9.12 -9.75 -9.15
CA PRO A 436 10.13 -8.77 -8.76
C PRO A 436 9.57 -7.78 -7.72
N ALA A 437 10.43 -7.19 -6.89
CA ALA A 437 10.15 -5.91 -6.26
C ALA A 437 10.40 -4.82 -7.34
N PRO A 438 9.36 -4.32 -8.04
CA PRO A 438 9.48 -3.50 -9.25
C PRO A 438 10.41 -2.29 -9.09
N ARG A 439 10.43 -1.71 -7.89
CA ARG A 439 11.22 -0.55 -7.50
C ARG A 439 12.72 -0.65 -7.79
N ASN A 440 13.36 -1.75 -7.36
CA ASN A 440 14.81 -1.91 -7.51
C ASN A 440 15.20 -2.18 -8.97
N HIS A 441 14.33 -2.85 -9.72
CA HIS A 441 14.52 -3.10 -11.14
C HIS A 441 14.46 -1.81 -11.95
N ALA A 442 13.50 -0.93 -11.65
CA ALA A 442 13.36 0.38 -12.30
C ALA A 442 14.60 1.26 -12.09
N ARG A 443 15.09 1.36 -10.84
CA ARG A 443 16.33 2.09 -10.55
C ARG A 443 17.51 1.53 -11.34
N TYR A 444 17.66 0.21 -11.38
CA TYR A 444 18.72 -0.45 -12.13
C TYR A 444 18.65 -0.15 -13.63
N LEU A 445 17.46 -0.26 -14.24
CA LEU A 445 17.25 0.05 -15.65
C LEU A 445 17.57 1.52 -15.95
N ALA A 446 17.14 2.44 -15.09
CA ALA A 446 17.45 3.86 -15.23
C ALA A 446 18.98 4.12 -15.22
N TYR A 447 19.72 3.46 -14.32
CA TYR A 447 21.19 3.57 -14.30
C TYR A 447 21.85 2.97 -15.54
N LEU A 448 21.46 1.76 -15.94
CA LEU A 448 22.04 1.15 -17.14
C LEU A 448 21.79 2.01 -18.39
N LEU A 449 20.59 2.58 -18.54
CA LEU A 449 20.27 3.48 -19.64
C LEU A 449 21.17 4.72 -19.65
N ASP A 450 21.50 5.27 -18.48
CA ASP A 450 22.39 6.43 -18.40
C ASP A 450 23.85 6.09 -18.78
N PHE A 451 24.35 4.88 -18.51
CA PHE A 451 25.78 4.55 -18.70
C PHE A 451 26.09 3.67 -19.92
N GLU A 452 25.18 2.77 -20.26
CA GLU A 452 25.30 1.78 -21.33
C GLU A 452 23.94 1.52 -21.99
N PRO A 453 23.45 2.42 -22.87
CA PRO A 453 22.14 2.30 -23.53
C PRO A 453 22.18 1.27 -24.68
N ALA A 454 22.61 0.05 -24.35
CA ALA A 454 22.53 -1.08 -25.26
C ALA A 454 21.07 -1.39 -25.58
N ASP A 455 20.81 -1.86 -26.80
CA ASP A 455 19.44 -2.13 -27.26
C ASP A 455 18.71 -3.16 -26.39
N SER A 456 19.45 -4.08 -25.75
CA SER A 456 18.89 -5.03 -24.78
C SER A 456 18.37 -4.35 -23.51
N VAL A 457 19.12 -3.38 -22.96
CA VAL A 457 18.69 -2.60 -21.78
C VAL A 457 17.47 -1.76 -22.12
N TRP A 458 17.43 -1.23 -23.34
CA TRP A 458 16.29 -0.48 -23.86
C TRP A 458 15.03 -1.36 -23.93
N GLN A 459 15.13 -2.56 -24.48
CA GLN A 459 14.03 -3.53 -24.55
C GLN A 459 13.55 -3.95 -23.16
N ASP A 460 14.46 -4.16 -22.21
CA ASP A 460 14.11 -4.49 -20.83
C ASP A 460 13.39 -3.32 -20.13
N ALA A 461 13.81 -2.07 -20.38
CA ALA A 461 13.15 -0.88 -19.86
C ALA A 461 11.74 -0.70 -20.44
N GLU A 462 11.55 -0.91 -21.74
CA GLU A 462 10.24 -0.89 -22.39
C GLU A 462 9.32 -1.97 -21.83
N LYS A 463 9.82 -3.20 -21.67
CA LYS A 463 9.06 -4.30 -21.08
C LYS A 463 8.67 -4.00 -19.62
N TRP A 464 9.58 -3.46 -18.83
CA TRP A 464 9.30 -3.07 -17.45
C TRP A 464 8.22 -1.99 -17.38
N LEU A 465 8.30 -0.95 -18.22
CA LEU A 465 7.29 0.10 -18.29
C LEU A 465 5.91 -0.48 -18.65
N GLN A 466 5.84 -1.39 -19.64
CA GLN A 466 4.58 -2.06 -20.01
C GLN A 466 3.95 -2.85 -18.85
N GLU A 467 4.76 -3.49 -18.01
CA GLU A 467 4.27 -4.34 -16.91
C GLU A 467 3.91 -3.58 -15.63
N PHE A 468 4.58 -2.44 -15.38
CA PHE A 468 4.60 -1.78 -14.07
C PHE A 468 4.28 -0.28 -14.07
N GLU A 469 4.14 0.39 -15.21
CA GLU A 469 3.90 1.84 -15.24
C GLU A 469 2.67 2.27 -14.43
N ASP A 470 1.55 1.57 -14.57
CA ASP A 470 0.32 1.86 -13.82
C ASP A 470 0.42 1.48 -12.33
N LYS A 471 1.37 0.60 -11.98
CA LYS A 471 1.54 0.06 -10.62
C LYS A 471 2.57 0.84 -9.80
N ASP A 472 3.53 1.50 -10.46
CA ASP A 472 4.63 2.23 -9.85
C ASP A 472 5.02 3.49 -10.68
N PRO A 473 4.15 4.52 -10.70
CA PRO A 473 4.31 5.68 -11.58
C PRO A 473 5.55 6.54 -11.25
N GLU A 474 6.00 6.55 -9.99
CA GLU A 474 7.18 7.30 -9.55
C GLU A 474 8.45 6.74 -10.20
N HIS A 475 8.65 5.41 -10.16
CA HIS A 475 9.84 4.80 -10.76
C HIS A 475 9.73 4.67 -12.29
N ALA A 476 8.51 4.57 -12.83
CA ALA A 476 8.28 4.68 -14.26
C ALA A 476 8.73 6.04 -14.82
N PHE A 477 8.51 7.13 -14.07
CA PHE A 477 9.03 8.44 -14.43
C PHE A 477 10.57 8.46 -14.49
N ASP A 478 11.25 7.86 -13.50
CA ASP A 478 12.72 7.78 -13.49
C ASP A 478 13.27 6.97 -14.67
N VAL A 479 12.66 5.83 -15.00
CA VAL A 479 13.05 5.00 -16.16
C VAL A 479 12.84 5.77 -17.47
N ARG A 480 11.67 6.41 -17.66
CA ARG A 480 11.40 7.24 -18.85
C ARG A 480 12.38 8.41 -18.96
N LYS A 481 12.70 9.06 -17.84
CA LYS A 481 13.68 10.15 -17.79
C LYS A 481 15.06 9.66 -18.23
N ALA A 482 15.51 8.50 -17.75
CA ALA A 482 16.76 7.89 -18.18
C ALA A 482 16.75 7.49 -19.66
N MET A 483 15.67 6.89 -20.18
CA MET A 483 15.52 6.59 -21.61
C MET A 483 15.61 7.85 -22.48
N ASN A 484 14.95 8.94 -22.06
CA ASN A 484 15.01 10.22 -22.77
C ASN A 484 16.45 10.79 -22.77
N ARG A 485 17.15 10.72 -21.64
CA ARG A 485 18.57 11.12 -21.56
C ARG A 485 19.45 10.25 -22.47
N ALA A 486 19.26 8.94 -22.44
CA ALA A 486 19.97 8.00 -23.30
C ALA A 486 19.75 8.27 -24.79
N THR A 487 18.50 8.59 -25.20
CA THR A 487 18.17 8.99 -26.59
C THR A 487 18.94 10.23 -27.01
N SER A 488 19.03 11.24 -26.14
CA SER A 488 19.75 12.48 -26.45
C SER A 488 21.27 12.32 -26.57
N ARG A 489 21.83 11.20 -26.08
CA ARG A 489 23.25 10.85 -26.15
C ARG A 489 23.61 9.95 -27.33
N LYS A 490 22.64 9.20 -27.86
CA LYS A 490 22.75 8.49 -29.15
C LYS A 490 22.67 9.51 -30.29
#